data_AF-A0A959M0V5-F1
#
_entry.id   AF-A0A959M0V5-F1
#
_cell.length_a   1.000
_cell.length_b   1.000
_cell.length_c   1.000
_cell.angle_alpha   90.00
_cell.angle_beta   90.00
_cell.angle_gamma   90.00
#
_symmetry.space_group_name_H-M   'P 1'
#
loop_
_entity.id
_entity.type
_entity.pdbx_description
1 polymer ?
#
loop_
_entity_poly.entity_id
_entity_poly.type
_entity_poly.pdbx_seq_one_letter_code
_entity_poly.pdbx_strand_id
1 'polypeptide(L)'
;ILGIVSIIPMLFMEFEDKRKAIIASFVNRFSIGFIIFNIDLPIHGWLKGLIIGGVLSFPDALITKAFKPIMALGLIGGLVCGLLT
;
A
#
# COMPACT_ATOMS: atom_id res chain seq x y z
N ILE A 1 0.20 9.70 7.13
CA ILE A 1 -0.40 10.38 5.96
C ILE A 1 -0.90 9.36 4.92
N LEU A 2 -0.06 8.45 4.41
CA LEU A 2 -0.46 7.43 3.42
C LEU A 2 -1.62 6.52 3.85
N GLY A 3 -1.67 6.09 5.12
CA GLY A 3 -2.75 5.26 5.66
C GLY A 3 -4.13 5.95 5.66
N ILE A 4 -4.18 7.29 5.69
CA ILE A 4 -5.45 8.04 5.62
C ILE A 4 -5.95 8.12 4.16
N VAL A 5 -5.03 8.32 3.22
CA VAL A 5 -5.34 8.39 1.77
C VAL A 5 -5.86 7.04 1.26
N SER A 6 -5.41 5.91 1.82
CA SER A 6 -5.89 4.58 1.45
C SER A 6 -7.31 4.24 1.90
N ILE A 7 -7.94 5.07 2.74
CA ILE A 7 -9.33 4.88 3.18
C ILE A 7 -10.31 5.43 2.12
N ILE A 8 -9.87 6.39 1.32
CA ILE A 8 -10.70 7.08 0.30
C ILE A 8 -11.30 6.10 -0.73
N PRO A 9 -10.54 5.16 -1.32
CA PRO A 9 -11.11 4.20 -2.27
C PRO A 9 -12.06 3.20 -1.60
N MET A 10 -11.87 2.93 -0.31
CA MET A 10 -12.70 1.98 0.44
C MET A 10 -14.06 2.53 0.81
N LEU A 11 -14.20 3.86 0.93
CA LEU A 11 -15.50 4.51 1.07
C LEU A 11 -16.38 4.30 -0.16
N PHE A 12 -15.78 4.11 -1.34
CA PHE A 12 -16.48 3.94 -2.62
C PHE A 12 -16.82 2.48 -2.96
N MET A 13 -16.35 1.48 -2.19
CA MET A 13 -16.62 0.07 -2.44
C MET A 13 -17.67 -0.50 -1.47
N GLU A 14 -18.68 -1.19 -1.99
CA GLU A 14 -19.65 -1.94 -1.20
C GLU A 14 -19.02 -3.26 -0.72
N PHE A 15 -18.43 -3.22 0.48
CA PHE A 15 -18.05 -4.43 1.21
C PHE A 15 -19.16 -4.82 2.18
N GLU A 16 -19.47 -6.11 2.28
CA GLU A 16 -20.39 -6.68 3.29
C GLU A 16 -19.95 -6.33 4.72
N ASP A 17 -18.64 -6.18 4.93
CA ASP A 17 -18.00 -5.89 6.22
C ASP A 17 -17.04 -4.68 6.10
N LYS A 18 -17.56 -3.50 5.71
CA LYS A 18 -16.78 -2.25 5.48
C LYS A 18 -15.75 -1.93 6.57
N ARG A 19 -16.07 -2.22 7.84
CA ARG A 19 -15.17 -1.95 8.98
C ARG A 19 -13.90 -2.80 8.95
N LYS A 20 -14.02 -4.10 8.67
CA LYS A 20 -12.87 -5.01 8.56
C LYS A 20 -12.00 -4.65 7.36
N ALA A 21 -12.63 -4.29 6.24
CA ALA A 21 -11.92 -3.85 5.04
C ALA A 21 -11.08 -2.60 5.30
N ILE A 22 -11.67 -1.56 5.91
CA ILE A 22 -10.95 -0.31 6.23
C ILE A 22 -9.76 -0.57 7.16
N ILE A 23 -9.94 -1.36 8.22
CA ILE A 23 -8.87 -1.68 9.16
C ILE A 23 -7.77 -2.49 8.46
N ALA A 24 -8.12 -3.50 7.67
CA ALA A 24 -7.16 -4.32 6.93
C ALA A 24 -6.32 -3.48 5.95
N SER A 25 -6.95 -2.57 5.21
CA SER A 25 -6.25 -1.66 4.30
C SER A 25 -5.35 -0.67 5.03
N PHE A 26 -5.79 -0.13 6.16
CA PHE A 26 -4.96 0.75 6.99
C PHE A 26 -3.72 0.03 7.51
N VAL A 27 -3.91 -1.16 8.10
CA VAL A 27 -2.81 -1.98 8.61
C VAL A 27 -1.85 -2.32 7.48
N ASN A 28 -2.36 -2.74 6.33
CA ASN A 28 -1.51 -3.08 5.19
C ASN A 28 -0.69 -1.88 4.68
N ARG A 29 -1.32 -0.70 4.50
CA ARG A 29 -0.58 0.52 4.12
C ARG A 29 0.44 0.97 5.17
N PHE A 30 0.14 0.77 6.47
CA PHE A 30 1.09 1.04 7.54
C PHE A 30 2.27 0.06 7.49
N SER A 31 2.01 -1.23 7.32
CA SER A 31 3.03 -2.27 7.18
C SER A 31 3.96 -2.01 6.00
N ILE A 32 3.43 -1.58 4.85
CA ILE A 32 4.23 -1.20 3.68
C ILE A 32 5.24 -0.10 4.05
N GLY A 33 4.77 1.01 4.63
CA GLY A 33 5.64 2.10 5.05
C GLY A 33 6.68 1.66 6.08
N PHE A 34 6.24 0.92 7.10
CA PHE A 34 7.11 0.42 8.17
C PHE A 34 8.23 -0.47 7.63
N ILE A 35 7.92 -1.37 6.70
CA ILE A 35 8.88 -2.27 6.06
C ILE A 35 9.85 -1.48 5.18
N ILE A 36 9.38 -0.50 4.39
CA ILE A 36 10.27 0.32 3.53
C ILE A 36 11.34 1.05 4.36
N PHE A 37 10.97 1.59 5.53
CA PHE A 37 11.92 2.31 6.40
C PHE A 37 12.83 1.38 7.22
N ASN A 38 12.39 0.16 7.56
CA ASN A 38 13.18 -0.76 8.38
C ASN A 38 14.04 -1.74 7.58
N ILE A 39 13.74 -1.96 6.30
CA ILE A 39 14.56 -2.80 5.43
C ILE A 39 15.68 -1.96 4.83
N ASP A 40 16.91 -2.33 5.14
CA ASP A 40 18.11 -1.88 4.43
C ASP A 40 18.39 -2.86 3.30
N LEU A 41 18.10 -2.44 2.06
CA LEU A 41 18.44 -3.18 0.86
C LEU A 41 19.53 -2.40 0.13
N PRO A 42 20.58 -3.07 -0.42
CA PRO A 42 21.65 -2.43 -1.18
C PRO A 42 21.20 -2.03 -2.60
N ILE A 43 20.06 -1.36 -2.70
CA ILE A 43 19.47 -0.83 -3.94
C ILE A 43 19.01 0.60 -3.68
N HIS A 44 18.83 1.37 -4.76
CA HIS A 44 18.36 2.75 -4.68
C HIS A 44 16.99 2.82 -3.98
N GLY A 45 16.82 3.79 -3.07
CA GLY A 45 15.61 3.93 -2.23
C GLY A 45 14.30 3.94 -3.01
N TRP A 46 14.25 4.62 -4.16
CA TRP A 46 13.06 4.66 -5.03
C TRP A 46 12.67 3.27 -5.58
N LEU A 47 13.66 2.44 -5.92
CA LEU A 47 13.46 1.08 -6.42
C LEU A 47 13.02 0.14 -5.31
N LYS A 48 13.61 0.29 -4.11
CA LYS A 48 13.17 -0.39 -2.89
C LYS A 48 11.70 -0.11 -2.61
N GLY A 49 11.33 1.17 -2.66
CA GLY A 49 9.96 1.64 -2.48
C GLY A 49 8.98 1.04 -3.47
N LEU A 50 9.32 1.04 -4.77
CA LEU A 50 8.49 0.45 -5.84
C LEU A 50 8.28 -1.05 -5.66
N ILE A 51 9.35 -1.79 -5.38
CA ILE A 51 9.29 -3.26 -5.22
C ILE A 51 8.42 -3.61 -4.01
N ILE A 52 8.72 -3.03 -2.85
CA ILE A 52 8.00 -3.34 -1.61
C ILE A 52 6.54 -2.88 -1.70
N GLY A 53 6.30 -1.65 -2.18
CA GLY A 53 4.96 -1.11 -2.36
C GLY A 53 4.11 -1.91 -3.36
N GLY A 54 4.72 -2.37 -4.45
CA GLY A 54 4.07 -3.21 -5.45
C GLY A 54 3.76 -4.62 -4.94
N VAL A 55 4.77 -5.31 -4.39
CA VAL A 55 4.63 -6.69 -3.89
C VAL A 55 3.62 -6.79 -2.76
N LEU A 56 3.67 -5.86 -1.80
CA LEU A 56 2.74 -5.89 -0.68
C LEU A 56 1.32 -5.43 -1.03
N SER A 57 1.15 -4.65 -2.10
CA SER A 57 -0.19 -4.28 -2.57
C SER A 57 -0.82 -5.33 -3.48
N PHE A 58 -0.01 -6.23 -4.06
CA PHE A 58 -0.42 -7.33 -4.94
C PHE A 58 -1.49 -8.27 -4.33
N PRO A 59 -1.32 -8.78 -3.09
CA PRO A 59 -2.34 -9.63 -2.46
C PRO A 59 -3.67 -8.89 -2.25
N ASP A 60 -3.66 -7.60 -1.87
CA ASP A 60 -4.88 -6.81 -1.70
C ASP A 60 -5.60 -6.58 -3.03
N ALA A 61 -4.85 -6.36 -4.11
CA ALA A 61 -5.39 -6.23 -5.46
C ALA A 61 -6.09 -7.51 -5.93
N LEU A 62 -5.57 -8.68 -5.54
CA LEU A 62 -6.20 -9.98 -5.79
C LEU A 62 -7.49 -10.15 -4.97
N ILE A 63 -7.44 -9.87 -3.66
CA ILE A 63 -8.56 -10.10 -2.74
C ILE A 63 -9.75 -9.19 -3.07
N THR A 64 -9.48 -7.91 -3.32
CA THR A 64 -10.53 -6.90 -3.58
C THR A 64 -11.00 -6.86 -5.03
N LYS A 65 -10.36 -7.63 -5.93
CA LYS A 65 -10.55 -7.58 -7.39
C LYS A 65 -10.32 -6.18 -8.01
N ALA A 66 -9.75 -5.24 -7.24
CA ALA A 66 -9.55 -3.85 -7.63
C ALA A 66 -8.08 -3.61 -7.98
N PHE A 67 -7.62 -4.27 -9.05
CA PHE A 67 -6.19 -4.36 -9.40
C PHE A 67 -5.57 -2.99 -9.71
N LYS A 68 -6.18 -2.24 -10.63
CA LYS A 68 -5.68 -0.93 -11.07
C LYS A 68 -5.52 0.09 -9.92
N PRO A 69 -6.56 0.40 -9.12
CA PRO A 69 -6.45 1.44 -8.10
C PRO A 69 -5.50 1.05 -6.95
N ILE A 70 -5.48 -0.23 -6.55
CA ILE A 70 -4.64 -0.67 -5.44
C ILE A 70 -3.17 -0.71 -5.85
N MET A 71 -2.87 -1.18 -7.06
CA MET A 71 -1.49 -1.20 -7.54
C MET A 71 -0.96 0.21 -7.77
N ALA A 72 -1.76 1.10 -8.34
CA ALA A 72 -1.37 2.50 -8.49
C ALA A 72 -1.05 3.14 -7.13
N LEU A 73 -1.90 2.96 -6.13
CA LEU A 73 -1.66 3.48 -4.78
C LEU A 73 -0.44 2.87 -4.10
N GLY A 74 -0.24 1.56 -4.25
CA GLY A 74 0.92 0.84 -3.72
C GLY A 74 2.23 1.31 -4.31
N LEU A 75 2.28 1.47 -5.63
CA LEU A 75 3.46 1.93 -6.35
C LEU A 75 3.76 3.40 -6.05
N ILE A 76 2.75 4.28 -6.05
CA ILE A 76 2.94 5.70 -5.73
C ILE A 76 3.38 5.87 -4.27
N GLY A 77 2.68 5.22 -3.33
CA GLY A 77 3.03 5.29 -1.91
C GLY A 77 4.41 4.69 -1.63
N GLY A 78 4.72 3.55 -2.26
CA GLY A 78 6.02 2.92 -2.19
C GLY A 78 7.14 3.81 -2.71
N LEU A 79 6.95 4.40 -3.90
CA LEU A 79 7.93 5.29 -4.53
C LEU A 79 8.20 6.54 -3.66
N VAL A 80 7.16 7.14 -3.08
CA VAL A 80 7.31 8.29 -2.17
C VAL A 80 8.06 7.90 -0.90
N CYS A 81 7.73 6.77 -0.26
CA CYS A 81 8.47 6.29 0.91
C CYS A 81 9.92 5.94 0.57
N GLY A 82 10.15 5.34 -0.60
CA GLY A 82 11.48 4.99 -1.08
C GLY A 82 12.36 6.20 -1.41
N LEU A 83 11.79 7.32 -1.84
CA LEU A 83 12.53 8.57 -2.04
C LEU A 83 12.92 9.26 -0.73
N LEU A 84 12.25 8.93 0.37
CA LEU A 84 12.47 9.49 1.70
C LEU A 84 13.38 8.62 2.58
N THR A 85 13.89 7.49 2.05
CA THR A 85 14.85 6.60 2.71
C THR A 85 16.15 6.56 1.93
#